data_AF-A0A971YD59-F1
#
_entry.id   AF-A0A971YD59-F1
#
_cell.length_a   1.000
_cell.length_b   1.000
_cell.length_c   1.000
_cell.angle_alpha   90.00
_cell.angle_beta   90.00
_cell.angle_gamma   90.00
#
_symmetry.space_group_name_H-M   'P 1'
#
loop_
_entity.id
_entity.type
_entity.pdbx_description
1 polymer ?
#
loop_
_entity_poly.entity_id
_entity_poly.type
_entity_poly.pdbx_seq_one_letter_code
_entity_poly.pdbx_strand_id
1 'polypeptide(L)'
;MAETIAFIPARYASSRFPGKPLARIHGQPMFWHVYTRTKQCPLIDQVWLATDDARIEQAAQALHVPVIMTSPDHASGTDRVLEAARTLCPAPESIIVNVQGDEPALHPAMLGELLAPFEHAQTQVSTLACPLAAHEAASADRVKVVRA
;
A
#
# COMPACT_ATOMS: atom_id res chain seq x y z
N MET A 1 -14.10 -4.43 -16.62
CA MET A 1 -13.73 -4.69 -15.21
C MET A 1 -13.78 -3.37 -14.48
N ALA A 2 -14.08 -3.36 -13.18
CA ALA A 2 -13.99 -2.14 -12.39
C ALA A 2 -12.54 -1.62 -12.40
N GLU A 3 -12.39 -0.31 -12.40
CA GLU A 3 -11.06 0.32 -12.26
C GLU A 3 -10.42 -0.10 -10.94
N THR A 4 -9.13 -0.41 -10.96
CA THR A 4 -8.36 -0.82 -9.78
C THR A 4 -7.25 0.18 -9.51
N ILE A 5 -7.32 0.83 -8.35
CA ILE A 5 -6.39 1.89 -7.95
C ILE A 5 -5.63 1.44 -6.70
N ALA A 6 -4.32 1.39 -6.80
CA ALA A 6 -3.45 1.10 -5.68
C ALA A 6 -2.92 2.37 -5.03
N PHE A 7 -2.97 2.40 -3.70
CA PHE A 7 -2.39 3.47 -2.89
C PHE A 7 -1.31 2.89 -1.98
N ILE A 8 -0.19 3.61 -1.92
CA ILE A 8 0.95 3.29 -1.06
C ILE A 8 1.00 4.35 0.05
N PRO A 9 0.47 4.09 1.25
CA PRO A 9 0.57 5.04 2.35
C PRO A 9 2.01 5.11 2.86
N ALA A 10 2.55 6.33 2.93
CA ALA A 10 3.90 6.60 3.40
C ALA A 10 3.90 7.78 4.38
N ARG A 11 4.27 7.52 5.63
CA ARG A 11 4.45 8.56 6.67
C ARG A 11 5.92 8.67 7.05
N TYR A 12 6.38 9.89 7.30
CA TYR A 12 7.74 10.09 7.79
C TYR A 12 7.88 9.70 9.27
N ALA A 13 6.87 10.06 10.08
CA ALA A 13 6.83 9.84 11.52
C ALA A 13 6.49 8.38 11.85
N SER A 14 7.50 7.51 11.79
CA SER A 14 7.44 6.16 12.33
C SER A 14 8.29 6.09 13.60
N SER A 15 7.70 5.64 14.72
CA SER A 15 8.39 5.56 16.01
C SER A 15 9.57 4.58 16.00
N ARG A 16 9.43 3.45 15.31
CA ARG A 16 10.45 2.38 15.25
C ARG A 16 11.51 2.63 14.16
N PHE A 17 11.16 3.35 13.11
CA PHE A 17 12.08 3.65 12.01
C PHE A 17 11.72 5.00 11.36
N PRO A 18 12.17 6.12 11.94
CA PRO A 18 11.93 7.46 11.38
C PRO A 18 12.46 7.58 9.94
N GLY A 19 11.68 8.19 9.05
CA GLY A 19 12.07 8.35 7.64
C GLY A 19 12.12 7.04 6.83
N LYS A 20 11.53 5.95 7.35
CA LYS A 20 11.49 4.62 6.70
C LYS A 20 11.16 4.65 5.20
N PRO A 21 10.15 5.40 4.71
CA PRO A 21 9.85 5.44 3.27
C PRO A 21 11.02 5.94 2.40
N LEU A 22 11.88 6.81 2.95
CA LEU A 22 13.04 7.39 2.26
C LEU A 22 14.32 6.56 2.45
N ALA A 23 14.28 5.50 3.27
CA ALA A 23 15.43 4.63 3.47
C ALA A 23 15.88 4.03 2.13
N ARG A 24 17.18 4.13 1.84
CA ARG A 24 17.73 3.71 0.55
C ARG A 24 17.93 2.20 0.51
N ILE A 25 17.35 1.56 -0.50
CA ILE A 25 17.58 0.16 -0.85
C ILE A 25 18.13 0.17 -2.27
N HIS A 26 19.36 -0.33 -2.46
CA HIS A 26 20.06 -0.31 -3.76
C HIS A 26 20.01 1.05 -4.48
N GLY A 27 20.17 2.14 -3.73
CA GLY A 27 20.24 3.50 -4.28
C GLY A 27 18.89 4.20 -4.46
N GLN A 28 17.75 3.53 -4.34
CA GLN A 28 16.42 4.13 -4.45
C GLN A 28 15.68 4.10 -3.10
N PRO A 29 14.76 5.05 -2.82
CA PRO A 29 14.00 5.04 -1.57
C PRO A 29 13.06 3.83 -1.49
N MET A 30 12.74 3.35 -0.28
CA MET A 30 11.90 2.18 -0.05
C MET A 30 10.57 2.24 -0.80
N PHE A 31 9.87 3.39 -0.75
CA PHE A 31 8.59 3.54 -1.43
C PHE A 31 8.67 3.34 -2.96
N TRP A 32 9.82 3.64 -3.57
CA TRP A 32 10.02 3.50 -5.01
C TRP A 32 10.04 2.02 -5.44
N HIS A 33 10.61 1.15 -4.60
CA HIS A 33 10.57 -0.30 -4.84
C HIS A 33 9.15 -0.84 -4.76
N VAL A 34 8.38 -0.41 -3.75
CA VAL A 34 6.96 -0.76 -3.62
C VAL A 34 6.19 -0.29 -4.84
N TYR A 35 6.31 0.99 -5.22
CA TYR A 35 5.65 1.56 -6.40
C TYR A 35 5.96 0.77 -7.67
N THR A 36 7.24 0.52 -7.94
CA THR A 36 7.67 -0.15 -9.17
C THR A 36 7.15 -1.58 -9.24
N ARG A 37 7.14 -2.31 -8.12
CA ARG A 37 6.60 -3.67 -8.05
C ARG A 37 5.08 -3.69 -8.17
N THR A 38 4.38 -2.76 -7.52
CA THR A 38 2.92 -2.63 -7.65
C THR A 38 2.51 -2.39 -9.10
N LYS A 39 3.21 -1.49 -9.80
CA LYS A 39 2.94 -1.15 -11.20
C LYS A 39 3.18 -2.32 -12.18
N GLN A 40 3.93 -3.36 -11.77
CA GLN A 40 4.13 -4.55 -12.60
C GLN A 40 2.91 -5.49 -12.60
N CYS A 41 1.92 -5.28 -11.73
CA CYS A 41 0.69 -6.04 -11.76
C CYS A 41 -0.24 -5.53 -12.89
N PRO A 42 -0.61 -6.37 -13.87
CA PRO A 42 -1.43 -5.93 -15.00
C PRO A 42 -2.89 -5.65 -14.64
N LEU A 43 -3.32 -6.03 -13.43
CA LEU A 43 -4.68 -5.76 -12.93
C LEU A 43 -4.80 -4.41 -12.21
N ILE A 44 -3.72 -3.64 -12.10
CA ILE A 44 -3.71 -2.33 -11.44
C ILE A 44 -3.60 -1.25 -12.50
N ASP A 45 -4.64 -0.42 -12.60
CA ASP A 45 -4.73 0.64 -13.60
C ASP A 45 -3.90 1.87 -13.16
N GLN A 46 -3.91 2.17 -11.87
CA GLN A 46 -3.26 3.34 -11.31
C GLN A 46 -2.54 3.02 -9.98
N VAL A 47 -1.38 3.66 -9.76
CA VAL A 47 -0.63 3.56 -8.51
C VAL A 47 -0.26 4.94 -8.02
N TRP A 48 -0.65 5.25 -6.78
CA TRP A 48 -0.41 6.53 -6.14
C TRP A 48 0.30 6.36 -4.79
N LEU A 49 1.32 7.15 -4.54
CA LEU A 49 1.86 7.35 -3.20
C LEU A 49 0.94 8.29 -2.43
N ALA A 50 0.61 7.99 -1.18
CA ALA A 50 -0.17 8.88 -0.32
C ALA A 50 0.68 9.27 0.91
N THR A 51 0.98 10.56 1.09
CA THR A 51 1.90 11.01 2.14
C THR A 51 1.47 12.33 2.78
N ASP A 52 1.91 12.58 4.01
CA ASP A 52 1.76 13.86 4.72
C ASP A 52 3.05 14.70 4.72
N ASP A 53 4.14 14.16 4.15
CA ASP A 53 5.47 14.74 4.32
C ASP A 53 6.03 15.27 3.01
N ALA A 54 6.34 16.56 2.97
CA ALA A 54 6.90 17.24 1.80
C ALA A 54 8.24 16.63 1.32
N ARG A 55 9.05 16.01 2.20
CA ARG A 55 10.30 15.36 1.77
C ARG A 55 10.02 14.09 0.98
N ILE A 56 8.97 13.35 1.36
CA ILE A 56 8.51 12.16 0.65
C ILE A 56 7.91 12.57 -0.70
N GLU A 57 7.09 13.61 -0.72
CA GLU A 57 6.51 14.18 -1.94
C GLU A 57 7.60 14.61 -2.93
N GLN A 58 8.58 15.40 -2.50
CA GLN A 58 9.69 15.86 -3.34
C GLN A 58 10.49 14.70 -3.91
N ALA A 59 10.77 13.67 -3.11
CA ALA A 59 11.45 12.46 -3.58
C ALA A 59 10.61 11.70 -4.61
N ALA A 60 9.30 11.60 -4.42
CA ALA A 60 8.38 10.96 -5.35
C ALA A 60 8.32 11.70 -6.69
N GLN A 61 8.18 13.03 -6.65
CA GLN A 61 8.18 13.90 -7.83
C GLN A 61 9.49 13.78 -8.63
N ALA A 62 10.65 13.79 -7.96
CA ALA A 62 11.95 13.62 -8.61
C ALA A 62 12.09 12.25 -9.32
N LEU A 63 11.36 11.24 -8.84
CA LEU A 63 11.32 9.89 -9.41
C LEU A 63 10.11 9.64 -10.33
N HIS A 64 9.32 10.68 -10.63
CA HIS A 64 8.09 10.61 -11.43
C HIS A 64 7.08 9.59 -10.89
N VAL A 65 7.03 9.43 -9.57
CA VAL A 65 6.03 8.62 -8.86
C VAL A 65 4.81 9.51 -8.58
N PRO A 66 3.61 9.16 -9.06
CA PRO A 66 2.38 9.88 -8.73
C PRO A 66 2.16 9.92 -7.22
N VAL A 67 1.89 11.10 -6.68
CA VAL A 67 1.78 11.32 -5.23
C VAL A 67 0.58 12.22 -4.91
N ILE A 68 -0.12 11.90 -3.82
CA ILE A 68 -1.20 12.68 -3.25
C ILE A 68 -0.82 13.06 -1.83
N MET A 69 -0.89 14.36 -1.54
CA MET A 69 -0.75 14.87 -0.18
C MET A 69 -2.02 14.59 0.63
N THR A 70 -1.83 14.16 1.86
CA THR A 70 -2.87 13.73 2.81
C THR A 70 -2.62 14.37 4.17
N SER A 71 -3.64 14.43 5.01
CA SER A 71 -3.55 14.98 6.36
C SER A 71 -2.50 14.27 7.23
N PRO A 72 -1.75 15.01 8.07
CA PRO A 72 -0.85 14.42 9.07
C PRO A 72 -1.60 13.76 10.25
N ASP A 73 -2.90 14.02 10.40
CA ASP A 73 -3.69 13.62 11.57
C ASP A 73 -4.25 12.18 11.47
N HIS A 74 -3.93 11.45 10.40
CA HIS A 74 -4.41 10.08 10.20
C HIS A 74 -3.79 9.10 11.19
N ALA A 75 -4.64 8.39 11.93
CA ALA A 75 -4.22 7.37 12.88
C ALA A 75 -3.65 6.12 12.17
N SER A 76 -4.17 5.79 10.98
CA SER A 76 -3.81 4.57 10.25
C SER A 76 -3.45 4.82 8.78
N GLY A 77 -2.79 3.82 8.17
CA GLY A 77 -2.57 3.82 6.73
C GLY A 77 -3.88 3.73 5.93
N THR A 78 -4.90 3.07 6.48
CA THR A 78 -6.22 2.94 5.82
C THR A 78 -6.94 4.28 5.74
N ASP A 79 -6.91 5.10 6.80
CA ASP A 79 -7.53 6.43 6.80
C ASP A 79 -6.87 7.34 5.75
N ARG A 80 -5.55 7.23 5.62
CA ARG A 80 -4.78 7.94 4.59
C ARG A 80 -5.16 7.51 3.17
N VAL A 81 -5.29 6.19 2.95
CA VAL A 81 -5.74 5.65 1.66
C VAL A 81 -7.16 6.13 1.34
N LEU A 82 -8.05 6.19 2.35
CA LEU A 82 -9.41 6.71 2.17
C LEU A 82 -9.41 8.18 1.73
N GLU A 83 -8.61 9.04 2.35
CA GLU A 83 -8.49 10.43 1.92
C GLU A 83 -7.95 10.53 0.48
N ALA A 84 -6.85 9.83 0.18
CA ALA A 84 -6.26 9.86 -1.16
C ALA A 84 -7.25 9.35 -2.23
N ALA A 85 -8.01 8.30 -1.94
CA ALA A 85 -9.06 7.80 -2.83
C ALA A 85 -10.17 8.84 -3.02
N ARG A 86 -10.61 9.52 -1.96
CA ARG A 86 -11.60 10.61 -2.05
C ARG A 86 -11.12 11.77 -2.91
N THR A 87 -9.82 12.08 -2.92
CA THR A 87 -9.25 13.12 -3.79
C THR A 87 -9.39 12.76 -5.28
N LEU A 88 -9.28 11.47 -5.62
CA LEU A 88 -9.41 11.00 -7.01
C LEU A 88 -10.86 10.78 -7.45
N CYS A 89 -11.82 10.73 -6.52
CA CYS A 89 -13.24 10.49 -6.80
C CYS A 89 -13.48 9.30 -7.76
N PRO A 90 -12.94 8.10 -7.48
CA PRO A 90 -13.12 6.95 -8.37
C PRO A 90 -14.60 6.53 -8.44
N ALA A 91 -14.94 5.78 -9.48
CA ALA A 91 -16.29 5.24 -9.63
C ALA A 91 -16.64 4.31 -8.44
N PRO A 92 -17.92 4.24 -8.00
CA PRO A 92 -18.32 3.44 -6.83
C PRO A 92 -17.94 1.95 -6.88
N GLU A 93 -17.83 1.40 -8.08
CA GLU A 93 -17.44 0.02 -8.34
C GLU A 93 -15.92 -0.22 -8.28
N SER A 94 -15.11 0.84 -8.18
CA SER A 94 -13.64 0.74 -8.24
C SER A 94 -13.07 -0.03 -7.06
N ILE A 95 -12.03 -0.81 -7.32
CA ILE A 95 -11.32 -1.58 -6.31
C ILE A 95 -10.16 -0.74 -5.79
N ILE A 96 -10.15 -0.49 -4.48
CA ILE A 96 -9.08 0.24 -3.81
C ILE A 96 -8.10 -0.75 -3.17
N VAL A 97 -6.84 -0.72 -3.63
CA VAL A 97 -5.79 -1.60 -3.12
C VAL A 97 -4.86 -0.82 -2.19
N ASN A 98 -4.81 -1.21 -0.91
CA ASN A 98 -3.87 -0.64 0.05
C ASN A 98 -2.58 -1.48 0.07
N VAL A 99 -1.53 -0.97 -0.57
CA VAL A 99 -0.21 -1.64 -0.60
C VAL A 99 0.71 -1.00 0.43
N GLN A 100 1.11 -1.75 1.45
CA GLN A 100 1.92 -1.17 2.53
C GLN A 100 3.27 -0.63 1.99
N GLY A 101 3.59 0.61 2.35
CA GLY A 101 4.81 1.30 1.90
C GLY A 101 6.12 0.70 2.42
N ASP A 102 6.04 -0.32 3.28
CA ASP A 102 7.18 -1.04 3.82
C ASP A 102 7.33 -2.49 3.33
N GLU A 103 6.70 -2.83 2.22
CA GLU A 103 6.88 -4.11 1.51
C GLU A 103 7.73 -3.96 0.23
N PRO A 104 9.00 -3.51 0.30
CA PRO A 104 9.82 -3.29 -0.90
C PRO A 104 10.17 -4.57 -1.66
N ALA A 105 9.88 -5.74 -1.08
CA ALA A 105 10.06 -7.06 -1.66
C ALA A 105 8.75 -7.70 -2.17
N LEU A 106 7.63 -6.95 -2.19
CA LEU A 106 6.35 -7.43 -2.69
C LEU A 106 6.49 -8.11 -4.05
N HIS A 107 5.94 -9.32 -4.16
CA HIS A 107 5.93 -10.05 -5.43
C HIS A 107 4.67 -9.65 -6.22
N PRO A 108 4.78 -9.16 -7.47
CA PRO A 108 3.62 -8.66 -8.21
C PRO A 108 2.46 -9.67 -8.34
N ALA A 109 2.76 -10.97 -8.39
CA ALA A 109 1.75 -12.03 -8.42
C ALA A 109 0.81 -12.03 -7.19
N MET A 110 1.29 -11.58 -6.03
CA MET A 110 0.47 -11.46 -4.82
C MET A 110 -0.68 -10.48 -5.01
N LEU A 111 -0.51 -9.44 -5.82
CA LEU A 111 -1.59 -8.49 -6.11
C LEU A 111 -2.68 -9.15 -6.97
N GLY A 112 -2.30 -10.08 -7.85
CA GLY A 112 -3.26 -10.92 -8.58
C GLY A 112 -4.07 -11.82 -7.67
N GLU A 113 -3.40 -12.53 -6.75
CA GLU A 113 -4.05 -13.36 -5.74
C GLU A 113 -4.97 -12.54 -4.81
N LEU A 114 -4.55 -11.34 -4.43
CA LEU A 114 -5.33 -10.42 -3.61
C LEU A 114 -6.63 -9.98 -4.31
N LEU A 115 -6.56 -9.75 -5.62
CA LEU A 115 -7.67 -9.24 -6.43
C LEU A 115 -8.61 -10.33 -6.94
N ALA A 116 -8.14 -11.58 -7.07
CA ALA A 116 -8.95 -12.69 -7.59
C ALA A 116 -10.34 -12.86 -6.94
N PRO A 117 -10.52 -12.70 -5.61
CA PRO A 117 -11.85 -12.79 -4.99
C PRO A 117 -12.87 -11.76 -5.48
N PHE A 118 -12.43 -10.62 -6.04
CA PHE A 118 -13.31 -9.59 -6.58
C PHE A 118 -13.93 -9.97 -7.94
N GLU A 119 -13.59 -11.13 -8.52
CA GLU A 119 -14.38 -11.73 -9.61
C GLU A 119 -15.82 -12.03 -9.16
N HIS A 120 -16.04 -12.21 -7.86
CA HIS A 120 -17.36 -12.34 -7.28
C HIS A 120 -17.87 -10.99 -6.77
N ALA A 121 -19.01 -10.52 -7.30
CA ALA A 121 -19.61 -9.22 -6.96
C ALA A 121 -20.00 -9.06 -5.47
N GLN A 122 -20.01 -10.14 -4.68
CA GLN A 122 -20.28 -10.12 -3.25
C GLN A 122 -19.04 -9.79 -2.41
N THR A 123 -17.84 -9.87 -2.98
CA THR A 123 -16.60 -9.58 -2.27
C THR A 123 -16.47 -8.08 -2.04
N GLN A 124 -16.40 -7.69 -0.77
CA GLN A 124 -16.23 -6.28 -0.37
C GLN A 124 -14.79 -5.97 0.05
N VAL A 125 -14.10 -6.94 0.65
CA VAL A 125 -12.73 -6.80 1.15
C VAL A 125 -12.02 -8.15 0.97
N SER A 126 -10.75 -8.10 0.57
CA SER A 126 -9.86 -9.27 0.47
C SER A 126 -8.52 -8.93 1.12
N THR A 127 -7.83 -9.94 1.64
CA THR A 127 -6.46 -9.82 2.15
C THR A 127 -5.73 -11.16 2.00
N LEU A 128 -4.40 -11.12 1.92
CA LEU A 128 -3.57 -12.31 1.89
C LEU A 128 -3.04 -12.64 3.29
N ALA A 129 -2.86 -13.94 3.54
CA ALA A 129 -2.18 -14.43 4.74
C ALA A 129 -1.43 -15.71 4.40
N CYS A 130 -0.29 -15.92 5.06
CA CYS A 130 0.49 -17.15 4.96
C CYS A 130 0.39 -17.97 6.26
N PRO A 131 0.63 -19.29 6.22
CA PRO A 131 0.74 -20.11 7.41
C PRO A 131 1.79 -19.55 8.39
N LEU A 132 1.48 -19.61 9.68
CA LEU A 132 2.34 -19.13 10.77
C LEU A 132 2.65 -20.30 11.70
N ALA A 133 3.92 -20.55 12.01
CA ALA A 133 4.27 -21.59 12.98
C ALA A 133 3.88 -21.17 14.40
N ALA A 134 3.48 -22.14 15.24
CA ALA A 134 2.94 -21.84 16.58
C ALA A 134 3.90 -21.02 17.46
N HIS A 135 5.21 -21.28 17.39
CA HIS A 135 6.21 -20.52 18.15
C HIS A 135 6.33 -19.05 17.72
N GLU A 136 5.98 -18.75 16.47
CA GLU A 136 6.01 -17.39 15.92
C GLU A 136 4.78 -16.57 16.33
N ALA A 137 3.69 -17.24 16.71
CA ALA A 137 2.43 -16.61 17.10
C ALA A 137 2.55 -15.76 18.38
N ALA A 138 3.56 -16.04 19.22
CA ALA A 138 3.81 -15.31 20.47
C ALA A 138 4.34 -13.88 20.26
N SER A 139 4.91 -13.55 19.10
CA SER A 139 5.52 -12.22 18.86
C SER A 139 4.45 -11.14 18.67
N ALA A 140 4.43 -10.10 19.52
CA ALA A 140 3.49 -8.98 19.39
C ALA A 140 3.67 -8.17 18.09
N ASP A 141 4.85 -8.21 17.48
CA ASP A 141 5.17 -7.46 16.26
C ASP A 141 4.64 -8.11 14.97
N ARG A 142 4.10 -9.34 15.06
CA ARG A 142 3.49 -10.03 13.91
C ARG A 142 1.97 -9.90 13.95
N VAL A 143 1.39 -9.41 12.87
CA VAL A 143 -0.06 -9.45 12.66
C VAL A 143 -0.48 -10.90 12.38
N LYS A 144 -1.61 -11.34 12.96
CA LYS A 144 -2.17 -12.68 12.74
C LYS A 144 -3.57 -12.55 12.17
N VAL A 145 -3.89 -13.46 11.26
CA VAL A 145 -5.25 -13.66 10.77
C VAL A 145 -5.77 -14.94 11.41
N VAL A 146 -6.86 -14.82 12.17
CA VAL A 146 -7.59 -15.98 12.69
C VAL A 146 -8.67 -16.31 11.68
N ARG A 147 -8.68 -17.57 11.21
CA ARG A 147 -9.71 -18.09 10.31
C ARG A 147 -10.70 -18.91 11.14
N ALA A 148 -11.99 -18.75 10.85
CA ALA A 148 -13.07 -19.53 11.47
C ALA A 148 -13.10 -20.97 10.96
#